data_AF-K2R7M6-F1
#
_entry.id   AF-K2R7M6-F1
#
_cell.length_a   1.000
_cell.length_b   1.000
_cell.length_c   1.000
_cell.angle_alpha   90.00
_cell.angle_beta   90.00
_cell.angle_gamma   90.00
#
_symmetry.space_group_name_H-M   'P 1'
#
loop_
_entity.id
_entity.type
_entity.pdbx_description
1 polymer ?
#
loop_
_entity_poly.entity_id
_entity_poly.type
_entity_poly.pdbx_seq_one_letter_code
_entity_poly.pdbx_strand_id
1 'polypeptide(L)'
;MGFGQDTHTCPGCFFASNEVKVALIYLLLMYGIRIPDGVTERPQSLQSSGEYLPDPTAKIMFRCGKWKESVFNGDFISHIPSMARDKLVLIHSGTG
;
A
#
# COMPACT_ATOMS: atom_id res chain seq x y z
N MET A 1 7.75 10.50 -16.17
CA MET A 1 7.01 11.22 -15.11
C MET A 1 5.69 10.51 -14.87
N GLY A 2 5.34 10.11 -13.65
CA GLY A 2 4.10 9.36 -13.36
C GLY A 2 2.86 10.22 -13.10
N PHE A 3 3.03 11.53 -12.96
CA PHE A 3 2.00 12.43 -12.44
C PHE A 3 1.93 13.80 -13.12
N GLY A 4 2.61 13.97 -14.27
CA GLY A 4 2.76 15.26 -14.93
C GLY A 4 3.64 16.23 -14.15
N GLN A 5 4.00 17.35 -14.77
CA GLN A 5 4.62 18.49 -14.11
C GLN A 5 3.75 19.72 -14.41
N ASP A 6 3.94 20.79 -13.64
CA ASP A 6 3.37 22.11 -13.92
C ASP A 6 1.85 22.07 -14.16
N THR A 7 1.35 22.61 -15.28
CA THR A 7 -0.10 22.75 -15.54
C THR A 7 -0.81 21.40 -15.76
N HIS A 8 -0.04 20.34 -16.03
CA HIS A 8 -0.55 18.98 -16.24
C HIS A 8 -0.32 18.07 -15.03
N THR A 9 -0.05 18.64 -13.86
CA THR A 9 0.09 17.88 -12.62
C THR A 9 -1.25 17.22 -12.27
N CYS A 10 -1.24 15.91 -12.07
CA CYS A 10 -2.41 15.20 -11.55
C CYS A 10 -2.77 15.77 -10.17
N PRO A 11 -3.99 16.29 -9.94
CA PRO A 11 -4.35 16.83 -8.64
C PRO A 11 -4.34 15.77 -7.53
N GLY A 12 -4.40 14.48 -7.89
CA GLY A 12 -4.46 13.34 -6.97
C GLY A 12 -3.11 12.79 -6.49
N CYS A 13 -1.96 13.35 -6.87
CA CYS A 13 -0.64 12.74 -6.57
C CYS A 13 -0.42 12.47 -5.08
N PHE A 14 -0.80 13.43 -4.23
CA PHE A 14 -0.62 13.34 -2.78
C PHE A 14 -1.51 12.25 -2.18
N PHE A 15 -2.76 12.19 -2.62
CA PHE A 15 -3.71 11.18 -2.20
C PHE A 15 -3.25 9.78 -2.63
N ALA A 16 -2.96 9.58 -3.92
CA ALA A 16 -2.48 8.32 -4.46
C ALA A 16 -1.18 7.85 -3.77
N SER A 17 -0.24 8.77 -3.53
CA SER A 17 1.01 8.44 -2.84
C SER A 17 0.79 7.98 -1.39
N ASN A 18 -0.15 8.60 -0.68
CA ASN A 18 -0.46 8.23 0.69
C ASN A 18 -1.20 6.90 0.76
N GLU A 19 -2.17 6.66 -0.13
CA GLU A 19 -2.89 5.39 -0.20
C GLU A 19 -1.95 4.22 -0.53
N VAL A 20 -1.08 4.37 -1.53
CA VAL A 20 -0.12 3.33 -1.90
C VAL A 20 0.82 3.00 -0.74
N LYS A 21 1.26 4.02 0.02
CA LYS A 21 2.09 3.80 1.21
C LYS A 21 1.34 3.02 2.30
N VAL A 22 0.10 3.40 2.61
CA VAL A 22 -0.72 2.70 3.61
C VAL A 22 -0.99 1.25 3.18
N ALA A 23 -1.34 1.03 1.90
CA ALA A 23 -1.54 -0.31 1.35
C ALA A 23 -0.26 -1.15 1.43
N LEU A 24 0.91 -0.57 1.10
CA LEU A 24 2.20 -1.25 1.20
C LEU A 24 2.55 -1.61 2.64
N ILE A 25 2.35 -0.69 3.59
CA ILE A 25 2.56 -0.95 5.01
C ILE A 25 1.68 -2.11 5.47
N TYR A 26 0.40 -2.10 5.11
CA TYR A 26 -0.52 -3.20 5.43
C TYR A 26 -0.04 -4.52 4.83
N LEU A 27 0.40 -4.52 3.58
CA LEU A 27 0.91 -5.71 2.90
C LEU A 27 2.13 -6.28 3.64
N LEU A 28 3.08 -5.44 4.04
CA LEU A 28 4.31 -5.85 4.73
C LEU A 28 4.06 -6.32 6.17
N LEU A 29 3.12 -5.70 6.87
CA LEU A 29 2.76 -6.09 8.25
C LEU A 29 1.99 -7.41 8.28
N MET A 30 1.09 -7.61 7.31
CA MET A 30 0.17 -8.75 7.32
C MET A 30 0.66 -9.95 6.51
N TYR A 31 1.58 -9.75 5.57
CA TYR A 31 2.02 -10.80 4.67
C TYR A 31 3.55 -10.87 4.56
N GLY A 32 4.08 -12.09 4.64
CA GLY A 32 5.38 -12.41 4.09
C GLY A 32 5.24 -12.58 2.58
N ILE A 33 6.02 -11.83 1.80
CA ILE A 33 6.01 -11.87 0.34
C ILE A 33 7.31 -12.51 -0.14
N ARG A 34 7.23 -13.44 -1.08
CA ARG A 34 8.39 -14.06 -1.72
C ARG A 34 8.17 -14.23 -3.22
N ILE A 35 9.27 -14.19 -3.96
CA ILE A 35 9.30 -14.58 -5.37
C ILE A 35 9.40 -16.11 -5.43
N PRO A 36 8.72 -16.79 -6.38
CA PRO A 36 8.85 -18.23 -6.58
C PRO A 36 10.30 -18.70 -6.71
N ASP A 37 10.60 -19.90 -6.23
CA ASP A 37 11.94 -20.48 -6.31
C ASP A 37 12.40 -20.58 -7.76
N GLY A 38 13.67 -20.24 -8.01
CA GLY A 38 14.26 -20.20 -9.35
C GLY A 38 14.00 -18.91 -10.14
N VAL A 39 13.18 -17.99 -9.65
CA VAL A 39 12.99 -16.67 -10.26
C VAL A 39 13.80 -15.63 -9.47
N THR A 40 14.83 -15.08 -10.11
CA THR A 40 15.73 -14.09 -9.52
C THR A 40 15.52 -12.68 -10.04
N GLU A 41 14.81 -12.53 -11.16
CA GLU A 41 14.60 -11.25 -11.84
C GLU A 41 13.16 -10.78 -11.72
N ARG A 42 12.98 -9.45 -11.84
CA ARG A 42 11.65 -8.85 -11.89
C ARG A 42 10.96 -9.26 -13.20
N PRO A 43 9.70 -9.73 -13.17
CA PRO A 43 8.92 -9.99 -14.38
C PRO A 43 8.90 -8.76 -15.30
N GLN A 44 9.02 -9.00 -16.61
CA GLN A 44 8.98 -7.94 -17.59
C GLN A 44 7.60 -7.26 -17.59
N SER A 45 7.58 -5.95 -17.78
CA SER A 45 6.32 -5.22 -17.94
C SER A 45 5.78 -5.42 -19.36
N LEU A 46 4.47 -5.59 -19.47
CA LEU A 46 3.78 -5.54 -20.76
C LEU A 46 3.58 -4.08 -21.13
N GLN A 47 3.92 -3.72 -22.37
CA GLN A 47 3.60 -2.42 -22.93
C GLN A 47 2.39 -2.57 -23.85
N SER A 48 1.30 -1.89 -23.53
CA SER A 48 0.09 -1.88 -24.36
C SER A 48 -0.46 -0.46 -24.41
N SER A 49 -0.72 0.06 -25.61
CA SER A 49 -1.34 1.38 -25.81
C SER A 49 -0.65 2.54 -25.06
N GLY A 50 0.67 2.47 -24.87
CA GLY A 50 1.44 3.48 -24.14
C GLY A 50 1.45 3.32 -22.61
N GLU A 51 0.78 2.31 -22.08
CA GLU A 51 0.78 1.97 -20.66
C GLU A 51 1.82 0.89 -20.33
N TYR A 52 2.39 0.97 -19.13
CA TYR A 52 3.27 -0.07 -18.57
C TYR A 52 2.48 -0.89 -17.56
N LEU A 53 2.10 -2.10 -17.98
CA LEU A 53 1.33 -3.03 -17.17
C LEU A 53 2.26 -4.08 -16.53
N PRO A 54 1.98 -4.53 -15.31
CA PRO A 54 2.60 -5.74 -14.79
C PRO A 54 2.16 -6.95 -15.63
N ASP A 55 3.03 -7.94 -15.81
CA ASP A 55 2.65 -9.21 -16.41
C ASP A 55 1.62 -9.93 -15.50
N PRO A 56 0.37 -10.14 -15.96
CA PRO A 56 -0.68 -10.76 -15.16
C PRO A 56 -0.45 -12.26 -14.92
N THR A 57 0.47 -12.89 -15.66
CA THR A 57 0.82 -14.30 -15.50
C THR A 57 1.93 -14.52 -14.46
N ALA A 58 2.63 -13.44 -14.09
CA ALA A 58 3.68 -13.49 -13.08
C ALA A 58 3.10 -13.85 -11.71
N LYS A 59 3.76 -14.80 -11.04
CA LYS A 59 3.32 -15.29 -9.72
C LYS A 59 4.16 -14.69 -8.62
N ILE A 60 3.48 -14.34 -7.52
CA ILE A 60 4.09 -13.89 -6.27
C ILE A 60 3.51 -14.76 -5.16
N MET A 61 4.36 -15.20 -4.23
CA MET A 61 3.94 -16.01 -3.11
C MET A 61 3.63 -15.13 -1.91
N PHE A 62 2.42 -15.27 -1.36
CA PHE A 62 1.99 -14.59 -0.15
C PHE A 62 1.81 -15.59 0.98
N ARG A 63 2.29 -15.23 2.17
CA ARG A 63 2.03 -15.95 3.41
C ARG A 63 1.42 -15.00 4.42
N CYS A 64 0.17 -15.24 4.83
CA CYS A 64 -0.47 -14.47 5.88
C CYS A 64 0.25 -14.69 7.23
N GLY A 65 0.63 -13.59 7.88
CA GLY A 65 1.21 -13.57 9.22
C GLY A 65 0.13 -13.69 10.32
N LYS A 66 0.58 -13.97 11.55
CA LYS A 66 -0.30 -14.12 12.74
C LYS A 66 -0.81 -12.79 13.32
N TRP A 67 -0.49 -11.66 12.68
CA TRP A 67 -0.66 -10.29 13.17
C TRP A 67 -2.10 -9.72 13.03
N LYS A 68 -3.12 -10.56 12.90
CA LYS A 68 -4.50 -10.10 12.67
C LYS A 68 -5.10 -9.30 13.84
N GLU A 69 -4.65 -9.53 15.07
CA GLU A 69 -5.29 -8.99 16.28
C GLU A 69 -4.61 -7.71 16.82
N SER A 70 -3.27 -7.63 16.80
CA SER A 70 -2.51 -6.62 17.56
C SER A 70 -2.42 -5.24 16.89
N VAL A 71 -2.58 -5.14 15.57
CA VAL A 71 -2.54 -3.83 14.88
C VAL A 71 -3.85 -3.05 15.05
N PHE A 72 -4.98 -3.74 15.15
CA PHE A 72 -6.30 -3.12 15.32
C PHE A 72 -6.70 -2.92 16.79
N ASN A 73 -6.03 -3.58 17.75
CA ASN A 73 -6.27 -3.40 19.19
C ASN A 73 -5.57 -2.18 19.81
N GLY A 74 -5.12 -1.22 19.01
CA GLY A 74 -4.66 0.08 19.52
C GLY A 74 -3.24 0.12 20.12
N ASP A 75 -2.50 -1.00 20.12
CA ASP A 75 -1.14 -1.04 20.67
C ASP A 75 -0.17 -0.08 19.96
N PHE A 76 -0.36 0.15 18.65
CA PHE A 76 0.44 1.10 17.88
C PHE A 76 0.02 2.57 18.13
N ILE A 77 -1.26 2.83 18.38
CA ILE A 77 -1.79 4.18 18.66
C ILE A 77 -1.35 4.66 20.05
N SER A 78 -1.15 3.74 21.00
CA SER A 78 -0.67 4.01 22.35
C SER A 78 0.73 4.67 22.39
N HIS A 79 1.55 4.47 21.35
CA HIS A 79 2.92 5.02 21.25
C HIS A 79 3.04 6.27 20.39
N ILE A 80 1.97 6.71 19.72
CA ILE A 80 1.95 7.96 18.98
C ILE A 80 1.80 9.13 19.98
N PRO A 81 2.71 10.13 20.00
CA PRO A 81 2.56 11.31 20.86
C PRO A 81 1.19 11.96 20.62
N SER A 82 0.52 12.34 21.70
CA SER A 82 -0.92 12.67 21.75
C SER A 82 -1.41 13.62 20.65
N MET A 83 -0.55 14.51 20.13
CA MET A 83 -0.86 15.50 19.10
C MET A 83 -1.25 14.92 17.73
N ALA A 84 -0.95 13.64 17.43
CA ALA A 84 -1.32 13.02 16.14
C ALA A 84 -2.53 12.08 16.23
N ARG A 85 -3.12 11.88 17.42
CA ARG A 85 -4.30 11.03 17.62
C ARG A 85 -5.58 11.70 17.15
N ASP A 86 -5.70 13.01 17.33
CA ASP A 86 -6.93 13.77 17.06
C ASP A 86 -7.30 13.82 15.57
N LYS A 87 -6.37 13.51 14.67
CA LYS A 87 -6.62 13.47 13.21
C LYS A 87 -6.95 12.07 12.67
N LEU A 88 -6.68 11.00 13.42
CA LEU A 88 -6.87 9.63 12.94
C LEU A 88 -8.24 9.03 13.33
N VAL A 89 -8.86 9.55 14.40
CA VAL A 89 -10.14 9.03 14.94
C VAL A 89 -11.37 9.47 14.13
N LEU A 90 -11.23 10.35 13.14
CA LEU A 90 -12.37 10.94 12.43
C LEU A 90 -12.97 10.08 11.28
N ILE A 91 -12.59 8.82 11.09
CA ILE A 91 -13.11 7.98 9.98
C ILE A 91 -14.10 6.89 10.45
N HIS A 92 -14.51 6.86 11.72
CA HIS A 92 -15.42 5.79 12.20
C HIS A 92 -16.64 6.24 13.02
N SER A 93 -17.28 7.35 12.65
CA SER A 93 -18.54 7.76 13.28
C SER A 93 -19.55 8.20 12.24
N GLY A 94 -20.26 7.23 11.68
CA GLY A 94 -21.25 7.44 10.63
C GLY A 94 -22.18 6.25 10.38
N THR A 95 -22.64 5.57 11.45
CA THR A 95 -23.85 4.73 11.40
C THR A 95 -24.58 4.87 12.74
N GLY A 96 -25.57 5.75 12.75
CA GLY A 96 -26.63 5.86 13.73
C GLY A 96 -27.93 6.09 12.97
#